data_AF-A0A173WY31-F1
#
_entry.id   AF-A0A173WY31-F1
#
_cell.length_a   1.000
_cell.length_b   1.000
_cell.length_c   1.000
_cell.angle_alpha   90.00
_cell.angle_beta   90.00
_cell.angle_gamma   90.00
#
_symmetry.space_group_name_H-M   'P 1'
#
loop_
_entity.id
_entity.type
_entity.pdbx_description
1 polymer ?
#
loop_
_entity_poly.entity_id
_entity_poly.type
_entity_poly.pdbx_seq_one_letter_code
_entity_poly.pdbx_strand_id
1 'polypeptide(L)'
;MNQGDSGNNKEDARWYYLAPMLMDGVIYAKHWIEDIVWEMNTDEEDTTSEVRSSSKDKRNKGFIAHIDKLKSYLDAPEEIHLGRKPENLLETLVNMVLGSPAICIYRSNGRSTARATSLAKVFVNNFNLPESTAIIDLAYGRCRDDNSHWQNVLKYCKDGCFQAMIDEYIHMLKETAGFQSDGNQYQIVHDMMMDSLKIHTATYIADTYPDFKKRINGADRKSDGCRIRSSYAVGFTKDAGDNSKVVMRKENIRNAFNSPMRPFVLATTSIGQEGLDFHNYCRVIMHWNLPSNPIDLEQREGRINRFKCLAIRQNVADKYGKADGITFKRDIWTEMFEAAKAEKQNDQSELVPFWCFGKNQSVKIERLVPMYPMSKDEVNYERLIKILSLYRLTLGQARQEELLEYLFKEFKDTSGLKKLFIDLSPFSKGKEG
;
A
#
# COMPACT_ATOMS: atom_id res chain seq x y z
N MET A 1 -45.07 42.84 23.83
CA MET A 1 -45.09 41.47 23.27
C MET A 1 -45.17 41.59 21.75
N ASN A 2 -44.05 41.45 21.07
CA ASN A 2 -43.99 40.92 19.71
C ASN A 2 -42.61 40.30 19.56
N GLN A 3 -42.62 39.08 19.03
CA GLN A 3 -41.66 38.02 19.24
C GLN A 3 -40.25 38.42 18.80
N GLY A 4 -39.29 38.26 19.72
CA GLY A 4 -37.88 38.26 19.38
C GLY A 4 -37.60 37.09 18.46
N ASP A 5 -37.13 37.41 17.27
CA ASP A 5 -36.56 36.48 16.31
C ASP A 5 -35.40 35.76 17.01
N SER A 6 -35.61 34.49 17.33
CA SER A 6 -34.61 33.62 17.93
C SER A 6 -33.48 33.43 16.91
N GLY A 7 -32.48 34.31 16.97
CA GLY A 7 -31.30 34.29 16.13
C GLY A 7 -30.74 32.87 16.04
N ASN A 8 -30.61 32.39 14.82
CA ASN A 8 -30.15 31.06 14.47
C ASN A 8 -28.70 30.89 14.96
N ASN A 9 -28.54 30.46 16.21
CA ASN A 9 -27.26 30.35 16.91
C ASN A 9 -26.41 29.16 16.42
N LYS A 10 -26.80 28.57 15.28
CA LYS A 10 -26.19 27.40 14.68
C LYS A 10 -25.08 27.85 13.73
N GLU A 11 -23.88 27.31 13.93
CA GLU A 11 -22.75 27.55 13.05
C GLU A 11 -23.07 27.10 11.61
N ASP A 12 -22.61 27.89 10.64
CA ASP A 12 -22.82 27.59 9.24
C ASP A 12 -21.71 26.68 8.71
N ALA A 13 -22.02 25.39 8.54
CA ALA A 13 -21.06 24.40 8.03
C ALA A 13 -20.57 24.69 6.60
N ARG A 14 -21.23 25.60 5.86
CA ARG A 14 -20.78 26.01 4.52
C ARG A 14 -19.39 26.66 4.53
N TRP A 15 -18.99 27.24 5.66
CA TRP A 15 -17.65 27.79 5.85
C TRP A 15 -16.55 26.76 5.54
N TYR A 16 -16.74 25.48 5.84
CA TYR A 16 -15.68 24.48 5.66
C TYR A 16 -15.34 24.18 4.19
N TYR A 17 -16.29 24.31 3.28
CA TYR A 17 -16.07 23.99 1.86
C TYR A 17 -16.09 25.22 0.94
N LEU A 18 -16.77 26.30 1.31
CA LEU A 18 -16.74 27.55 0.53
C LEU A 18 -15.51 28.41 0.84
N ALA A 19 -15.01 28.42 2.08
CA ALA A 19 -13.86 29.26 2.42
C ALA A 19 -12.60 28.93 1.57
N PRO A 20 -12.20 27.66 1.40
CA PRO A 20 -11.06 27.32 0.53
C PRO A 20 -11.25 27.80 -0.92
N MET A 21 -12.43 27.57 -1.51
CA MET A 21 -12.73 27.95 -2.89
C MET A 21 -12.71 29.46 -3.11
N LEU A 22 -13.22 30.23 -2.14
CA LEU A 22 -13.21 31.68 -2.19
C LEU A 22 -11.79 32.24 -2.00
N MET A 23 -10.96 31.59 -1.19
CA MET A 23 -9.55 31.95 -1.01
C MET A 23 -8.70 31.67 -2.26
N ASP A 24 -8.95 30.55 -2.95
CA ASP A 24 -8.28 30.21 -4.21
C ASP A 24 -8.77 31.07 -5.39
N GLY A 25 -9.96 31.64 -5.27
CA GLY A 25 -10.60 32.51 -6.25
C GLY A 25 -11.62 31.79 -7.13
N VAL A 26 -12.72 32.48 -7.45
CA VAL A 26 -13.88 31.91 -8.15
C VAL A 26 -13.50 31.30 -9.51
N ILE A 27 -12.64 31.97 -10.28
CA ILE A 27 -12.21 31.49 -11.60
C ILE A 27 -11.47 30.15 -11.48
N TYR A 28 -10.54 30.05 -10.52
CA TYR A 28 -9.82 28.81 -10.28
C TYR A 28 -10.75 27.68 -9.84
N ALA A 29 -11.67 27.96 -8.92
CA ALA A 29 -12.66 26.99 -8.46
C ALA A 29 -13.58 26.50 -9.59
N LYS A 30 -13.98 27.37 -10.53
CA LYS A 30 -14.79 26.95 -11.70
C LYS A 30 -14.03 26.01 -12.63
N HIS A 31 -12.78 26.34 -13.00
CA HIS A 31 -11.96 25.44 -13.81
C HIS A 31 -11.73 24.09 -13.12
N TRP A 32 -11.47 24.10 -11.80
CA TRP A 32 -11.35 22.86 -11.02
C TRP A 32 -12.61 21.98 -11.09
N ILE A 33 -13.80 22.57 -11.04
CA ILE A 33 -15.06 21.84 -11.19
C ILE A 33 -15.20 21.24 -12.59
N GLU A 34 -14.85 22.00 -13.64
CA GLU A 34 -14.92 21.53 -15.03
C GLU A 34 -13.99 20.34 -15.26
N ASP A 35 -12.74 20.42 -14.80
CA ASP A 35 -11.74 19.36 -14.85
C ASP A 35 -12.26 18.06 -14.21
N ILE A 36 -12.88 18.17 -13.03
CA ILE A 36 -13.43 17.02 -12.29
C ILE A 36 -14.57 16.38 -13.06
N VAL A 37 -15.52 17.18 -13.55
CA VAL A 37 -16.67 16.66 -14.28
C VAL A 37 -16.22 15.94 -15.55
N TRP A 38 -15.20 16.47 -16.23
CA TRP A 38 -14.60 15.81 -17.39
C TRP A 38 -13.95 14.46 -17.03
N GLU A 39 -13.05 14.42 -16.04
CA GLU A 39 -12.38 13.16 -15.63
C GLU A 39 -13.37 12.08 -15.19
N MET A 40 -14.43 12.48 -14.48
CA MET A 40 -15.44 11.54 -14.00
C MET A 40 -16.28 10.93 -15.12
N ASN A 41 -16.53 11.68 -16.18
CA ASN A 41 -17.25 11.17 -17.34
C ASN A 41 -16.39 10.21 -18.17
N THR A 42 -15.06 10.42 -18.22
CA THR A 42 -14.12 9.50 -18.89
C THR A 42 -13.95 8.17 -18.15
N ASP A 43 -13.97 8.17 -16.81
CA ASP A 43 -13.91 6.95 -15.98
C ASP A 43 -15.12 6.01 -16.16
N GLU A 44 -16.24 6.49 -16.72
CA GLU A 44 -17.44 5.69 -16.97
C GLU A 44 -17.32 4.77 -18.20
N GLU A 45 -16.45 5.08 -19.17
CA GLU A 45 -16.25 4.27 -20.38
C GLU A 45 -15.35 3.05 -20.15
N ASP A 46 -14.42 3.11 -19.19
CA ASP A 46 -13.33 2.12 -19.05
C ASP A 46 -13.58 1.01 -18.01
N THR A 47 -14.77 0.97 -17.40
CA THR A 47 -15.12 -0.13 -16.50
C THR A 47 -15.75 -1.29 -17.26
N THR A 48 -15.03 -2.42 -17.29
CA THR A 48 -15.52 -3.73 -17.73
C THR A 48 -16.99 -3.95 -17.36
N SER A 49 -17.74 -4.39 -18.36
CA SER A 49 -19.20 -4.39 -18.52
C SER A 49 -20.02 -5.10 -17.43
N GLU A 50 -19.42 -5.66 -16.38
CA GLU A 50 -20.11 -6.46 -15.36
C GLU A 50 -20.35 -5.73 -14.02
N VAL A 51 -19.89 -4.48 -13.85
CA VAL A 51 -20.39 -3.59 -12.77
C VAL A 51 -21.34 -2.52 -13.31
N ARG A 52 -22.06 -2.80 -14.39
CA ARG A 52 -23.33 -2.13 -14.72
C ARG A 52 -24.45 -2.61 -13.80
N SER A 53 -24.17 -2.67 -12.49
CA SER A 53 -25.25 -2.70 -11.51
C SER A 53 -25.84 -1.29 -11.46
N SER A 54 -27.17 -1.20 -11.54
CA SER A 54 -28.01 0.01 -11.39
C SER A 54 -27.74 0.88 -10.15
N SER A 55 -26.77 0.48 -9.31
CA SER A 55 -26.24 1.17 -8.14
C SER A 55 -25.06 2.12 -8.40
N LYS A 56 -24.28 1.98 -9.49
CA LYS A 56 -23.19 2.93 -9.82
C LYS A 56 -23.74 4.30 -10.25
N ASP A 57 -24.76 4.32 -11.11
CA ASP A 57 -25.45 5.56 -11.52
C ASP A 57 -26.08 6.29 -10.33
N LYS A 58 -26.52 5.57 -9.28
CA LYS A 58 -27.00 6.19 -8.03
C LYS A 58 -25.88 6.78 -7.18
N ARG A 59 -24.67 6.21 -7.23
CA ARG A 59 -23.51 6.64 -6.43
C ARG A 59 -22.91 7.95 -6.93
N ASN A 60 -22.85 8.16 -8.25
CA ASN A 60 -22.38 9.41 -8.83
C ASN A 60 -23.41 10.55 -8.73
N LYS A 61 -24.72 10.24 -8.71
CA LYS A 61 -25.79 11.26 -8.58
C LYS A 61 -25.66 12.17 -7.35
N GLY A 62 -25.33 11.60 -6.18
CA GLY A 62 -25.16 12.40 -4.96
C GLY A 62 -23.97 13.36 -5.07
N PHE A 63 -22.85 12.87 -5.60
CA PHE A 63 -21.67 13.69 -5.85
C PHE A 63 -21.95 14.82 -6.86
N ILE A 64 -22.58 14.49 -7.99
CA ILE A 64 -22.95 15.47 -9.03
C ILE A 64 -23.89 16.53 -8.45
N ALA A 65 -24.87 16.14 -7.64
CA ALA A 65 -25.76 17.11 -6.97
C ALA A 65 -25.01 18.07 -6.04
N HIS A 66 -23.96 17.61 -5.35
CA HIS A 66 -23.09 18.49 -4.57
C HIS A 66 -22.27 19.43 -5.46
N ILE A 67 -21.74 18.95 -6.58
CA ILE A 67 -21.01 19.77 -7.56
C ILE A 67 -21.91 20.83 -8.19
N ASP A 68 -23.13 20.47 -8.61
CA ASP A 68 -24.09 21.41 -9.20
C ASP A 68 -24.49 22.50 -8.18
N LYS A 69 -24.65 22.10 -6.91
CA LYS A 69 -24.85 23.07 -5.83
C LYS A 69 -23.65 24.00 -5.67
N LEU A 70 -22.42 23.49 -5.73
CA LEU A 70 -21.22 24.33 -5.67
C LEU A 70 -21.13 25.30 -6.86
N LYS A 71 -21.46 24.84 -8.09
CA LYS A 71 -21.54 25.70 -9.28
C LYS A 71 -22.50 26.85 -9.07
N SER A 72 -23.69 26.57 -8.53
CA SER A 72 -24.70 27.61 -8.25
C SER A 72 -24.19 28.72 -7.33
N TYR A 73 -23.36 28.39 -6.33
CA TYR A 73 -22.71 29.40 -5.49
C TYR A 73 -21.64 30.19 -6.23
N LEU A 74 -20.83 29.54 -7.07
CA LEU A 74 -19.74 30.19 -7.81
C LEU A 74 -20.24 31.03 -9.00
N ASP A 75 -21.45 30.77 -9.50
CA ASP A 75 -22.07 31.56 -10.57
C ASP A 75 -22.61 32.90 -10.07
N ALA A 76 -23.06 32.96 -8.82
CA ALA A 76 -23.50 34.18 -8.15
C ALA A 76 -22.75 34.39 -6.82
N PRO A 77 -21.43 34.67 -6.85
CA PRO A 77 -20.63 34.79 -5.63
C PRO A 77 -21.09 35.94 -4.72
N GLU A 78 -21.68 36.98 -5.31
CA GLU A 78 -22.24 38.14 -4.58
C GLU A 78 -23.48 37.77 -3.75
N GLU A 79 -24.18 36.68 -4.10
CA GLU A 79 -25.35 36.18 -3.38
C GLU A 79 -24.98 35.19 -2.25
N ILE A 80 -23.68 34.89 -2.07
CA ILE A 80 -23.23 34.01 -1.01
C ILE A 80 -23.30 34.74 0.34
N HIS A 81 -24.42 34.55 1.04
CA HIS A 81 -24.57 34.96 2.44
C HIS A 81 -24.22 33.81 3.38
N LEU A 82 -22.99 33.81 3.91
CA LEU A 82 -22.54 32.88 4.95
C LEU A 82 -23.05 33.31 6.33
N GLY A 83 -23.52 32.34 7.12
CA GLY A 83 -23.97 32.54 8.50
C GLY A 83 -22.80 32.61 9.50
N ARG A 84 -23.09 32.32 10.78
CA ARG A 84 -22.08 32.35 11.85
C ARG A 84 -20.90 31.43 11.53
N LYS A 85 -19.69 31.99 11.57
CA LYS A 85 -18.43 31.27 11.38
C LYS A 85 -18.19 30.24 12.51
N PRO A 86 -17.84 28.98 12.19
CA PRO A 86 -17.43 27.99 13.19
C PRO A 86 -16.13 28.39 13.89
N GLU A 87 -16.04 28.16 15.21
CA GLU A 87 -14.86 28.53 16.01
C GLU A 87 -13.60 27.72 15.61
N ASN A 88 -13.79 26.46 15.26
CA ASN A 88 -12.74 25.52 14.81
C ASN A 88 -12.42 25.61 13.30
N LEU A 89 -12.93 26.63 12.57
CA LEU A 89 -12.69 26.75 11.12
C LEU A 89 -11.20 26.81 10.80
N LEU A 90 -10.42 27.62 11.52
CA LEU A 90 -8.98 27.78 11.29
C LEU A 90 -8.23 26.45 11.46
N GLU A 91 -8.48 25.76 12.57
CA GLU A 91 -7.88 24.44 12.84
C GLU A 91 -8.25 23.43 11.75
N THR A 92 -9.50 23.45 11.30
CA THR A 92 -9.98 22.55 10.25
C THR A 92 -9.31 22.83 8.91
N LEU A 93 -9.14 24.10 8.52
CA LEU A 93 -8.40 24.47 7.32
C LEU A 93 -6.93 24.04 7.40
N VAL A 94 -6.29 24.17 8.55
CA VAL A 94 -4.93 23.65 8.78
C VAL A 94 -4.89 22.12 8.61
N ASN A 95 -5.85 21.40 9.20
CA ASN A 95 -5.94 19.95 9.03
C ASN A 95 -6.22 19.54 7.57
N MET A 96 -7.00 20.33 6.80
CA MET A 96 -7.17 20.11 5.36
C MET A 96 -5.84 20.24 4.62
N VAL A 97 -5.10 21.32 4.85
CA VAL A 97 -3.80 21.57 4.20
C VAL A 97 -2.79 20.46 4.51
N LEU A 98 -2.81 19.90 5.72
CA LEU A 98 -1.84 18.89 6.14
C LEU A 98 -2.27 17.44 5.84
N GLY A 99 -3.57 17.16 5.86
CA GLY A 99 -4.11 15.79 5.88
C GLY A 99 -5.13 15.48 4.80
N SER A 100 -5.60 16.43 4.00
CA SER A 100 -6.55 16.13 2.92
C SER A 100 -5.89 15.26 1.84
N PRO A 101 -6.44 14.08 1.49
CA PRO A 101 -5.89 13.25 0.43
C PRO A 101 -5.70 13.99 -0.89
N ALA A 102 -6.64 14.86 -1.26
CA ALA A 102 -6.56 15.65 -2.48
C ALA A 102 -5.36 16.61 -2.48
N ILE A 103 -5.14 17.32 -1.37
CA ILE A 103 -4.02 18.27 -1.25
C ILE A 103 -2.68 17.53 -1.21
N CYS A 104 -2.61 16.42 -0.47
CA CYS A 104 -1.39 15.63 -0.39
C CYS A 104 -1.00 15.03 -1.74
N ILE A 105 -1.96 14.46 -2.47
CA ILE A 105 -1.72 13.88 -3.80
C ILE A 105 -1.37 14.98 -4.82
N TYR A 106 -2.04 16.14 -4.76
CA TYR A 106 -1.76 17.28 -5.65
C TYR A 106 -0.30 17.74 -5.57
N ARG A 107 0.30 17.76 -4.37
CA ARG A 107 1.70 18.14 -4.19
C ARG A 107 2.68 17.19 -4.89
N SER A 108 2.29 15.94 -5.06
CA SER A 108 3.19 14.85 -5.46
C SER A 108 2.91 14.33 -6.87
N ASN A 109 1.74 14.64 -7.44
CA ASN A 109 1.28 14.18 -8.76
C ASN A 109 1.62 15.15 -9.92
N GLY A 110 2.52 16.11 -9.70
CA GLY A 110 2.85 17.13 -10.69
C GLY A 110 1.82 18.26 -10.78
N ARG A 111 1.08 18.54 -9.68
CA ARG A 111 0.12 19.66 -9.56
C ARG A 111 -1.07 19.58 -10.51
N SER A 112 -1.51 18.36 -10.82
CA SER A 112 -2.74 18.13 -11.57
C SER A 112 -3.91 18.01 -10.59
N THR A 113 -4.80 18.99 -10.63
CA THR A 113 -6.04 19.08 -9.85
C THR A 113 -6.98 17.91 -10.08
N ALA A 114 -7.13 17.55 -11.34
CA ALA A 114 -8.02 16.52 -11.83
C ALA A 114 -7.59 15.15 -11.25
N ARG A 115 -6.38 14.68 -11.58
CA ARG A 115 -5.77 13.44 -11.04
C ARG A 115 -5.72 13.37 -9.52
N ALA A 116 -5.53 14.50 -8.85
CA ALA A 116 -5.55 14.56 -7.39
C ALA A 116 -6.95 14.26 -6.84
N THR A 117 -7.97 14.81 -7.48
CA THR A 117 -9.36 14.65 -7.06
C THR A 117 -9.86 13.24 -7.33
N SER A 118 -9.59 12.70 -8.52
CA SER A 118 -10.01 11.34 -8.87
C SER A 118 -9.39 10.29 -7.93
N LEU A 119 -8.08 10.40 -7.62
CA LEU A 119 -7.46 9.53 -6.61
C LEU A 119 -8.00 9.79 -5.19
N ALA A 120 -8.20 11.06 -4.80
CA ALA A 120 -8.76 11.38 -3.49
C ALA A 120 -10.15 10.78 -3.28
N LYS A 121 -10.98 10.70 -4.33
CA LYS A 121 -12.29 10.03 -4.29
C LYS A 121 -12.14 8.54 -3.93
N VAL A 122 -11.11 7.85 -4.43
CA VAL A 122 -10.83 6.46 -4.05
C VAL A 122 -10.57 6.35 -2.54
N PHE A 123 -9.75 7.25 -1.99
CA PHE A 123 -9.47 7.28 -0.55
C PHE A 123 -10.70 7.62 0.29
N VAL A 124 -11.50 8.61 -0.12
CA VAL A 124 -12.75 8.97 0.57
C VAL A 124 -13.71 7.77 0.60
N ASN A 125 -13.84 7.04 -0.50
CA ASN A 125 -14.65 5.82 -0.52
C ASN A 125 -14.12 4.77 0.45
N ASN A 126 -12.79 4.61 0.56
CA ASN A 126 -12.16 3.68 1.50
C ASN A 126 -12.36 4.10 2.97
N PHE A 127 -12.31 5.40 3.28
CA PHE A 127 -12.56 5.94 4.63
C PHE A 127 -14.02 5.87 5.05
N ASN A 128 -14.94 5.77 4.08
CA ASN A 128 -16.38 5.59 4.31
C ASN A 128 -16.80 4.11 4.42
N LEU A 129 -15.86 3.17 4.32
CA LEU A 129 -16.16 1.76 4.62
C LEU A 129 -16.46 1.59 6.11
N PRO A 130 -17.43 0.73 6.51
CA PRO A 130 -17.80 0.54 7.91
C PRO A 130 -16.61 0.22 8.83
N GLU A 131 -15.67 -0.61 8.35
CA GLU A 131 -14.48 -0.97 9.11
C GLU A 131 -13.53 0.22 9.28
N SER A 132 -13.37 1.06 8.25
CA SER A 132 -12.54 2.26 8.30
C SER A 132 -13.14 3.32 9.23
N THR A 133 -14.45 3.54 9.13
CA THR A 133 -15.19 4.43 10.03
C THR A 133 -15.06 3.98 11.48
N ALA A 134 -15.25 2.68 11.76
CA ALA A 134 -15.12 2.14 13.11
C ALA A 134 -13.71 2.34 13.71
N ILE A 135 -12.65 2.19 12.90
CA ILE A 135 -11.26 2.40 13.35
C ILE A 135 -11.00 3.87 13.67
N ILE A 136 -11.46 4.77 12.81
CA ILE A 136 -11.27 6.21 12.99
C ILE A 136 -12.06 6.70 14.21
N ASP A 137 -13.31 6.26 14.37
CA ASP A 137 -14.13 6.57 15.53
C ASP A 137 -13.51 6.04 16.84
N LEU A 138 -12.87 4.86 16.79
CA LEU A 138 -12.19 4.29 17.96
C LEU A 138 -10.91 5.06 18.31
N ALA A 139 -10.17 5.55 17.32
CA ALA A 139 -8.91 6.27 17.52
C ALA A 139 -9.13 7.75 17.95
N TYR A 140 -10.15 8.42 17.40
CA TYR A 140 -10.37 9.87 17.59
C TYR A 140 -11.64 10.19 18.38
N GLY A 141 -12.39 9.17 18.78
CA GLY A 141 -13.69 9.31 19.42
C GLY A 141 -14.80 9.52 18.40
N ARG A 142 -15.96 8.90 18.64
CA ARG A 142 -17.14 9.08 17.81
C ARG A 142 -17.61 10.53 17.90
N CYS A 143 -17.75 11.19 16.75
CA CYS A 143 -18.28 12.54 16.72
C CYS A 143 -19.71 12.59 17.28
N ARG A 144 -20.07 13.72 17.92
CA ARG A 144 -21.40 13.90 18.51
C ARG A 144 -22.51 14.00 17.46
N ASP A 145 -22.15 14.37 16.23
CA ASP A 145 -23.02 14.47 15.08
C ASP A 145 -22.55 13.53 13.95
N ASP A 146 -23.50 12.87 13.29
CA ASP A 146 -23.25 11.93 12.19
C ASP A 146 -22.50 12.56 10.99
N ASN A 147 -22.41 13.90 10.95
CA ASN A 147 -21.80 14.67 9.86
C ASN A 147 -20.32 15.03 10.08
N SER A 148 -19.67 14.61 11.18
CA SER A 148 -18.29 15.04 11.50
C SER A 148 -17.22 13.97 11.30
N HIS A 149 -17.56 12.80 10.73
CA HIS A 149 -16.57 11.75 10.40
C HIS A 149 -15.40 12.29 9.55
N TRP A 150 -15.70 13.14 8.57
CA TRP A 150 -14.67 13.71 7.67
C TRP A 150 -13.61 14.54 8.40
N GLN A 151 -13.95 15.17 9.54
CA GLN A 151 -12.97 15.91 10.35
C GLN A 151 -12.00 14.94 11.03
N ASN A 152 -12.50 13.82 11.54
CA ASN A 152 -11.65 12.76 12.08
C ASN A 152 -10.79 12.11 10.99
N VAL A 153 -11.29 11.98 9.75
CA VAL A 153 -10.47 11.54 8.60
C VAL A 153 -9.29 12.49 8.38
N LEU A 154 -9.50 13.81 8.40
CA LEU A 154 -8.41 14.78 8.25
C LEU A 154 -7.36 14.66 9.36
N LYS A 155 -7.80 14.50 10.62
CA LYS A 155 -6.91 14.27 11.76
C LYS A 155 -6.14 12.96 11.62
N TYR A 156 -6.83 11.88 11.26
CA TYR A 156 -6.24 10.57 11.00
C TYR A 156 -5.14 10.64 9.92
N CYS A 157 -5.42 11.32 8.80
CA CYS A 157 -4.44 11.49 7.74
C CYS A 157 -3.27 12.38 8.14
N LYS A 158 -3.49 13.45 8.92
CA LYS A 158 -2.43 14.32 9.44
C LYS A 158 -1.50 13.53 10.37
N ASP A 159 -2.06 12.90 11.40
CA ASP A 159 -1.30 12.22 12.44
C ASP A 159 -0.64 10.95 11.90
N GLY A 160 -1.27 10.29 10.91
CA GLY A 160 -0.71 9.17 10.16
C GLY A 160 0.26 9.56 9.04
N CYS A 161 0.61 10.85 8.90
CA CYS A 161 1.54 11.35 7.88
C CYS A 161 1.19 10.91 6.44
N PHE A 162 -0.07 11.08 6.03
CA PHE A 162 -0.57 10.65 4.72
C PHE A 162 0.26 11.19 3.54
N GLN A 163 0.77 12.42 3.66
CA GLN A 163 1.70 13.01 2.68
C GLN A 163 2.92 12.12 2.45
N ALA A 164 3.61 11.72 3.52
CA ALA A 164 4.83 10.91 3.42
C ALA A 164 4.56 9.53 2.81
N MET A 165 3.42 8.92 3.17
CA MET A 165 2.99 7.64 2.60
C MET A 165 2.77 7.73 1.08
N ILE A 166 2.11 8.80 0.61
CA ILE A 166 1.86 9.00 -0.83
C ILE A 166 3.15 9.36 -1.57
N ASP A 167 4.03 10.18 -0.98
CA ASP A 167 5.32 10.54 -1.57
C ASP A 167 6.20 9.32 -1.81
N GLU A 168 6.26 8.42 -0.82
CA GLU A 168 6.93 7.13 -0.92
C GLU A 168 6.32 6.25 -2.01
N TYR A 169 4.99 6.15 -2.06
CA TYR A 169 4.33 5.29 -3.04
C TYR A 169 4.55 5.79 -4.47
N ILE A 170 4.43 7.10 -4.69
CA ILE A 170 4.71 7.73 -5.98
C ILE A 170 6.19 7.56 -6.36
N HIS A 171 7.13 7.65 -5.41
CA HIS A 171 8.54 7.37 -5.68
C HIS A 171 8.74 5.95 -6.23
N MET A 172 8.16 4.94 -5.55
CA MET A 172 8.26 3.54 -5.98
C MET A 172 7.63 3.29 -7.36
N LEU A 173 6.48 3.92 -7.63
CA LEU A 173 5.83 3.81 -8.92
C LEU A 173 6.59 4.54 -10.03
N LYS A 174 7.18 5.71 -9.75
CA LYS A 174 8.01 6.44 -10.71
C LYS A 174 9.22 5.64 -11.16
N GLU A 175 9.86 4.91 -10.24
CA GLU A 175 10.96 4.03 -10.62
C GLU A 175 10.50 2.91 -11.55
N THR A 176 9.32 2.34 -11.28
CA THR A 176 8.75 1.30 -12.15
C THR A 176 8.35 1.86 -13.52
N ALA A 177 7.73 3.06 -13.55
CA ALA A 177 7.31 3.77 -14.74
C ALA A 177 8.48 4.31 -15.57
N GLY A 178 9.61 4.67 -14.94
CA GLY A 178 10.81 5.14 -15.62
C GLY A 178 11.46 4.10 -16.54
N PHE A 179 11.16 2.81 -16.32
CA PHE A 179 11.53 1.74 -17.25
C PHE A 179 10.57 1.62 -18.45
N GLN A 180 9.41 2.29 -18.42
CA GLN A 180 8.33 2.21 -19.41
C GLN A 180 8.13 3.57 -20.15
N SER A 181 9.05 3.91 -21.05
CA SER A 181 8.91 4.88 -22.17
C SER A 181 8.83 6.41 -21.89
N ASP A 182 8.97 7.20 -22.98
CA ASP A 182 8.99 8.68 -23.09
C ASP A 182 7.63 9.40 -22.81
N GLY A 183 6.69 8.74 -22.15
CA GLY A 183 5.36 9.29 -21.84
C GLY A 183 5.34 10.29 -20.67
N ASN A 184 4.20 10.95 -20.44
CA ASN A 184 4.00 11.75 -19.22
C ASN A 184 4.02 10.82 -17.99
N GLN A 185 5.16 10.75 -17.31
CA GLN A 185 5.38 9.87 -16.16
C GLN A 185 4.30 10.01 -15.08
N TYR A 186 3.77 11.21 -14.88
CA TYR A 186 2.72 11.43 -13.88
C TYR A 186 1.40 10.75 -14.26
N GLN A 187 1.11 10.59 -15.55
CA GLN A 187 -0.10 9.90 -16.01
C GLN A 187 0.03 8.39 -15.78
N ILE A 188 1.18 7.81 -16.16
CA ILE A 188 1.46 6.38 -15.96
C ILE A 188 1.35 6.05 -14.46
N VAL A 189 1.97 6.86 -13.60
CA VAL A 189 1.89 6.68 -12.14
C VAL A 189 0.44 6.78 -11.65
N HIS A 190 -0.33 7.74 -12.16
CA HIS A 190 -1.74 7.89 -11.80
C HIS A 190 -2.56 6.65 -12.16
N ASP A 191 -2.40 6.12 -13.38
CA ASP A 191 -3.11 4.93 -13.86
C ASP A 191 -2.75 3.70 -13.01
N MET A 192 -1.45 3.51 -12.72
CA MET A 192 -0.97 2.44 -11.83
C MET A 192 -1.57 2.55 -10.41
N MET A 193 -1.69 3.77 -9.87
CA MET A 193 -2.35 4.00 -8.57
C MET A 193 -3.83 3.67 -8.65
N MET A 194 -4.54 4.11 -9.70
CA MET A 194 -5.96 3.81 -9.88
C MET A 194 -6.24 2.31 -9.93
N ASP A 195 -5.39 1.55 -10.61
CA ASP A 195 -5.53 0.10 -10.70
C ASP A 195 -5.21 -0.61 -9.38
N SER A 196 -4.18 -0.14 -8.67
CA SER A 196 -3.73 -0.74 -7.41
C SER A 196 -4.68 -0.44 -6.24
N LEU A 197 -5.29 0.76 -6.22
CA LEU A 197 -6.10 1.27 -5.11
C LEU A 197 -7.60 0.95 -5.23
N LYS A 198 -8.05 0.36 -6.34
CA LYS A 198 -9.40 -0.20 -6.48
C LYS A 198 -9.50 -1.47 -5.62
N ILE A 199 -9.73 -1.29 -4.32
CA ILE A 199 -9.80 -2.37 -3.34
C ILE A 199 -11.02 -3.25 -3.63
N HIS A 200 -10.76 -4.54 -3.86
CA HIS A 200 -11.79 -5.57 -3.89
C HIS A 200 -11.79 -6.33 -2.55
N THR A 201 -12.83 -6.12 -1.73
CA THR A 201 -13.03 -6.95 -0.54
C THR A 201 -13.22 -8.40 -0.96
N ALA A 202 -12.33 -9.28 -0.51
CA ALA A 202 -12.50 -10.71 -0.75
C ALA A 202 -13.67 -11.21 0.10
N THR A 203 -14.50 -12.10 -0.45
CA THR A 203 -15.52 -12.80 0.31
C THR A 203 -15.17 -14.26 0.33
N TYR A 204 -15.00 -14.81 1.53
CA TYR A 204 -14.74 -16.22 1.77
C TYR A 204 -16.01 -16.89 2.27
N ILE A 205 -16.20 -18.14 1.87
CA ILE A 205 -17.27 -18.98 2.41
C ILE A 205 -16.64 -19.79 3.53
N ALA A 206 -17.00 -19.48 4.77
CA ALA A 206 -16.65 -20.25 5.95
C ALA A 206 -17.71 -21.33 6.17
N ASP A 207 -17.24 -22.55 6.38
CA ASP A 207 -18.11 -23.66 6.71
C ASP A 207 -18.58 -23.55 8.17
N THR A 208 -19.86 -23.78 8.41
CA THR A 208 -20.42 -23.77 9.76
C THR A 208 -20.78 -25.19 10.18
N TYR A 209 -20.75 -25.48 11.48
CA TYR A 209 -21.16 -26.81 11.98
C TYR A 209 -22.57 -27.24 11.50
N PRO A 210 -23.59 -26.36 11.51
CA PRO A 210 -24.90 -26.68 10.93
C PRO A 210 -24.84 -27.04 9.44
N ASP A 211 -24.08 -26.30 8.64
CA ASP A 211 -23.98 -26.54 7.20
C ASP A 211 -23.23 -27.84 6.90
N PHE A 212 -22.15 -28.09 7.62
CA PHE A 212 -21.42 -29.35 7.58
C PHE A 212 -22.33 -30.55 7.89
N LYS A 213 -23.14 -30.45 8.96
CA LYS A 213 -24.09 -31.50 9.36
C LYS A 213 -25.17 -31.74 8.30
N LYS A 214 -25.71 -30.68 7.68
CA LYS A 214 -26.68 -30.80 6.57
C LYS A 214 -26.10 -31.52 5.37
N ARG A 215 -24.83 -31.23 5.01
CA ARG A 215 -24.14 -31.89 3.89
C ARG A 215 -23.93 -33.38 4.14
N ILE A 216 -23.46 -33.77 5.32
CA ILE A 216 -23.25 -35.18 5.67
C ILE A 216 -24.57 -35.95 5.67
N ASN A 217 -25.66 -35.32 6.10
CA ASN A 217 -26.98 -35.95 6.14
C ASN A 217 -27.70 -35.96 4.78
N GLY A 218 -27.06 -35.50 3.69
CA GLY A 218 -27.62 -35.53 2.34
C GLY A 218 -28.78 -34.56 2.07
N ALA A 219 -29.12 -33.71 3.04
CA ALA A 219 -30.23 -32.76 2.96
C ALA A 219 -29.91 -31.55 2.05
N ASP A 220 -28.63 -31.25 1.83
CA ASP A 220 -28.22 -30.17 0.94
C ASP A 220 -26.84 -30.46 0.35
N ARG A 221 -26.75 -30.56 -1.00
CA ARG A 221 -25.47 -30.78 -1.69
C ARG A 221 -24.72 -29.48 -1.96
N LYS A 222 -25.38 -28.32 -1.82
CA LYS A 222 -24.78 -26.99 -1.97
C LYS A 222 -24.93 -26.23 -0.66
N SER A 223 -23.84 -26.16 0.11
CA SER A 223 -23.79 -25.31 1.29
C SER A 223 -23.62 -23.85 0.87
N ASP A 224 -24.56 -23.00 1.26
CA ASP A 224 -24.42 -21.54 1.10
C ASP A 224 -23.36 -20.95 2.05
N GLY A 225 -23.04 -21.67 3.13
CA GLY A 225 -22.03 -21.33 4.13
C GLY A 225 -22.24 -19.96 4.78
N CYS A 226 -21.34 -19.59 5.68
CA CYS A 226 -21.27 -18.22 6.17
C CYS A 226 -20.33 -17.42 5.26
N ARG A 227 -20.85 -16.39 4.58
CA ARG A 227 -20.01 -15.49 3.79
C ARG A 227 -19.34 -14.46 4.69
N ILE A 228 -18.02 -14.55 4.80
CA ILE A 228 -17.19 -13.62 5.56
C ILE A 228 -16.45 -12.72 4.60
N ARG A 229 -16.62 -11.41 4.77
CA ARG A 229 -15.81 -10.42 4.07
C ARG A 229 -14.46 -10.31 4.75
N SER A 230 -13.40 -10.42 3.97
CA SER A 230 -12.03 -10.20 4.42
C SER A 230 -11.44 -9.01 3.68
N SER A 231 -11.23 -7.93 4.43
CA SER A 231 -10.67 -6.67 3.94
C SER A 231 -9.17 -6.56 4.18
N TYR A 232 -8.58 -7.40 5.03
CA TYR A 232 -7.18 -7.28 5.47
C TYR A 232 -6.30 -8.44 5.03
N ALA A 233 -6.90 -9.61 4.83
CA ALA A 233 -6.21 -10.80 4.40
C ALA A 233 -6.83 -11.30 3.10
N VAL A 234 -5.99 -11.68 2.14
CA VAL A 234 -6.44 -12.30 0.91
C VAL A 234 -5.64 -13.55 0.59
N GLY A 235 -6.34 -14.61 0.21
CA GLY A 235 -5.81 -15.82 -0.37
C GLY A 235 -5.50 -15.63 -1.85
N PHE A 236 -4.27 -15.95 -2.23
CA PHE A 236 -3.77 -16.01 -3.60
C PHE A 236 -3.73 -17.46 -4.06
N THR A 237 -4.90 -17.98 -4.43
CA THR A 237 -5.14 -19.40 -4.75
C THR A 237 -5.47 -19.62 -6.23
N LYS A 238 -5.50 -20.88 -6.68
CA LYS A 238 -6.01 -21.24 -8.01
C LYS A 238 -7.53 -21.20 -7.91
N ASP A 239 -8.14 -20.13 -8.40
CA ASP A 239 -9.58 -20.14 -8.60
C ASP A 239 -9.87 -21.06 -9.80
N ALA A 240 -10.82 -21.99 -9.63
CA ALA A 240 -11.35 -22.80 -10.72
C ALA A 240 -12.35 -21.93 -11.50
N GLY A 241 -11.88 -21.27 -12.57
CA GLY A 241 -12.68 -20.37 -13.39
C GLY A 241 -11.91 -19.86 -14.61
N ASP A 242 -12.66 -19.31 -15.58
CA ASP A 242 -12.21 -18.96 -16.93
C ASP A 242 -10.94 -18.08 -16.97
N ASN A 243 -10.06 -18.36 -17.93
CA ASN A 243 -8.62 -18.04 -17.87
C ASN A 243 -8.29 -16.53 -17.78
N SER A 244 -9.09 -15.63 -18.36
CA SER A 244 -8.79 -14.19 -18.37
C SER A 244 -9.19 -13.48 -17.06
N LYS A 245 -10.34 -13.83 -16.49
CA LYS A 245 -10.87 -13.21 -15.25
C LYS A 245 -10.01 -13.56 -14.03
N VAL A 246 -9.50 -14.79 -13.97
CA VAL A 246 -8.61 -15.24 -12.89
C VAL A 246 -7.25 -14.54 -12.94
N VAL A 247 -6.73 -14.27 -14.15
CA VAL A 247 -5.45 -13.57 -14.33
C VAL A 247 -5.55 -12.11 -13.88
N MET A 248 -6.58 -11.37 -14.33
CA MET A 248 -6.76 -9.97 -13.89
C MET A 248 -6.96 -9.85 -12.38
N ARG A 249 -7.70 -10.78 -11.75
CA ARG A 249 -7.87 -10.80 -10.30
C ARG A 249 -6.54 -10.97 -9.56
N LYS A 250 -5.65 -11.82 -10.05
CA LYS A 250 -4.32 -12.04 -9.45
C LYS A 250 -3.44 -10.82 -9.57
N GLU A 251 -3.43 -10.17 -10.73
CA GLU A 251 -2.69 -8.94 -10.91
C GLU A 251 -3.17 -7.83 -9.99
N ASN A 252 -4.50 -7.63 -9.88
CA ASN A 252 -5.08 -6.64 -8.97
C ASN A 252 -4.73 -6.93 -7.51
N ILE A 253 -4.79 -8.20 -7.07
CA ILE A 253 -4.40 -8.58 -5.71
C ILE A 253 -2.92 -8.29 -5.45
N ARG A 254 -2.03 -8.61 -6.40
CA ARG A 254 -0.60 -8.33 -6.28
C ARG A 254 -0.35 -6.82 -6.19
N ASN A 255 -0.99 -6.03 -7.06
CA ASN A 255 -0.79 -4.59 -7.12
C ASN A 255 -1.31 -3.92 -5.84
N ALA A 256 -2.47 -4.35 -5.34
CA ALA A 256 -3.01 -3.89 -4.07
C ALA A 256 -2.09 -4.24 -2.88
N PHE A 257 -1.55 -5.46 -2.81
CA PHE A 257 -0.62 -5.88 -1.75
C PHE A 257 0.74 -5.15 -1.82
N ASN A 258 1.16 -4.71 -3.01
CA ASN A 258 2.34 -3.87 -3.23
C ASN A 258 2.04 -2.37 -3.14
N SER A 259 0.88 -2.00 -2.62
CA SER A 259 0.52 -0.62 -2.31
C SER A 259 0.56 -0.41 -0.78
N PRO A 260 0.55 0.85 -0.29
CA PRO A 260 0.43 1.11 1.15
C PRO A 260 -0.98 0.80 1.69
N MET A 261 -1.91 0.33 0.85
CA MET A 261 -3.28 0.01 1.22
C MET A 261 -3.49 -1.48 1.50
N ARG A 262 -4.70 -1.83 1.94
CA ARG A 262 -5.11 -3.20 2.16
C ARG A 262 -5.17 -3.98 0.84
N PRO A 263 -4.89 -5.29 0.85
CA PRO A 263 -4.69 -6.17 2.01
C PRO A 263 -3.28 -6.08 2.61
N PHE A 264 -3.16 -6.33 3.92
CA PHE A 264 -1.86 -6.35 4.64
C PHE A 264 -1.33 -7.77 4.86
N VAL A 265 -2.15 -8.79 4.61
CA VAL A 265 -1.75 -10.20 4.69
C VAL A 265 -2.12 -10.88 3.37
N LEU A 266 -1.12 -11.48 2.73
CA LEU A 266 -1.30 -12.29 1.53
C LEU A 266 -0.94 -13.74 1.84
N ALA A 267 -1.93 -14.63 1.78
CA ALA A 267 -1.72 -16.06 1.93
C ALA A 267 -1.61 -16.71 0.55
N THR A 268 -0.49 -17.35 0.23
CA THR A 268 -0.30 -17.99 -1.09
C THR A 268 0.17 -19.44 -0.96
N THR A 269 -0.12 -20.23 -1.99
CA THR A 269 0.37 -21.61 -2.13
C THR A 269 1.54 -21.65 -3.13
N SER A 270 1.78 -22.78 -3.80
CA SER A 270 2.80 -22.88 -4.85
C SER A 270 2.62 -21.91 -6.02
N ILE A 271 1.45 -21.31 -6.16
CA ILE A 271 1.12 -20.36 -7.23
C ILE A 271 1.86 -19.02 -7.05
N GLY A 272 2.18 -18.65 -5.81
CA GLY A 272 2.99 -17.47 -5.52
C GLY A 272 4.49 -17.71 -5.63
N GLN A 273 4.93 -18.92 -6.02
CA GLN A 273 6.36 -19.28 -6.00
C GLN A 273 7.13 -18.78 -7.21
N GLU A 274 6.49 -18.46 -8.34
CA GLU A 274 7.16 -18.05 -9.59
C GLU A 274 6.66 -16.69 -10.12
N GLY A 275 7.59 -15.88 -10.65
CA GLY A 275 7.28 -14.69 -11.45
C GLY A 275 6.63 -13.48 -10.75
N LEU A 276 6.42 -13.49 -9.43
CA LEU A 276 5.78 -12.37 -8.70
C LEU A 276 6.75 -11.69 -7.74
N ASP A 277 6.53 -10.41 -7.46
CA ASP A 277 7.30 -9.64 -6.49
C ASP A 277 6.36 -8.99 -5.48
N PHE A 278 6.76 -8.98 -4.21
CA PHE A 278 5.94 -8.53 -3.08
C PHE A 278 6.70 -7.58 -2.15
N HIS A 279 7.78 -6.98 -2.64
CA HIS A 279 8.79 -6.31 -1.82
C HIS A 279 8.46 -4.86 -1.43
N ASN A 280 7.50 -4.23 -2.09
CA ASN A 280 7.25 -2.79 -1.94
C ASN A 280 6.81 -2.45 -0.51
N TYR A 281 5.87 -3.22 0.04
CA TYR A 281 5.29 -3.00 1.37
C TYR A 281 5.24 -4.26 2.24
N CYS A 282 5.93 -5.33 1.84
CA CYS A 282 6.11 -6.51 2.69
C CYS A 282 7.54 -6.57 3.24
N ARG A 283 7.66 -6.95 4.51
CA ARG A 283 8.95 -7.28 5.14
C ARG A 283 8.94 -8.60 5.91
N VAL A 284 7.75 -9.14 6.17
CA VAL A 284 7.56 -10.34 6.99
C VAL A 284 7.08 -11.46 6.09
N ILE A 285 7.82 -12.56 6.06
CA ILE A 285 7.41 -13.79 5.39
C ILE A 285 7.16 -14.88 6.42
N MET A 286 5.99 -15.50 6.34
CA MET A 286 5.66 -16.65 7.17
C MET A 286 5.68 -17.92 6.31
N HIS A 287 6.58 -18.84 6.62
CA HIS A 287 6.57 -20.17 6.02
C HIS A 287 5.69 -21.10 6.84
N TRP A 288 4.41 -21.17 6.45
CA TRP A 288 3.47 -22.09 7.11
C TRP A 288 3.93 -23.55 7.01
N ASN A 289 4.43 -23.94 5.82
CA ASN A 289 5.08 -25.23 5.59
C ASN A 289 6.50 -25.00 5.07
N LEU A 290 7.46 -25.73 5.63
CA LEU A 290 8.84 -25.72 5.16
C LEU A 290 8.95 -26.41 3.79
N PRO A 291 9.64 -25.80 2.81
CA PRO A 291 9.95 -26.49 1.57
C PRO A 291 10.93 -27.63 1.82
N SER A 292 10.88 -28.65 0.97
CA SER A 292 11.87 -29.74 0.95
C SER A 292 13.20 -29.28 0.37
N ASN A 293 13.19 -28.34 -0.58
CA ASN A 293 14.38 -27.81 -1.24
C ASN A 293 14.78 -26.43 -0.65
N PRO A 294 16.05 -26.23 -0.24
CA PRO A 294 16.54 -24.91 0.19
C PRO A 294 16.41 -23.83 -0.90
N ILE A 295 16.48 -24.20 -2.17
CA ILE A 295 16.31 -23.26 -3.29
C ILE A 295 14.91 -22.64 -3.25
N ASP A 296 13.87 -23.44 -2.97
CA ASP A 296 12.50 -22.93 -2.87
C ASP A 296 12.36 -21.96 -1.69
N LEU A 297 13.08 -22.20 -0.59
CA LEU A 297 13.10 -21.28 0.55
C LEU A 297 13.70 -19.93 0.13
N GLU A 298 14.85 -19.96 -0.55
CA GLU A 298 15.53 -18.77 -1.04
C GLU A 298 14.70 -18.00 -2.08
N GLN A 299 14.06 -18.71 -3.02
CA GLN A 299 13.19 -18.10 -4.02
C GLN A 299 11.96 -17.43 -3.38
N ARG A 300 11.35 -18.07 -2.37
CA ARG A 300 10.21 -17.48 -1.63
C ARG A 300 10.61 -16.19 -0.92
N GLU A 301 11.75 -16.18 -0.25
CA GLU A 301 12.27 -14.99 0.42
C GLU A 301 12.73 -13.91 -0.58
N GLY A 302 13.26 -14.33 -1.73
CA GLY A 302 13.62 -13.47 -2.84
C GLY A 302 12.43 -12.68 -3.41
N ARG A 303 11.18 -13.05 -3.10
CA ARG A 303 9.98 -12.27 -3.45
C ARG A 303 9.89 -10.96 -2.67
N ILE A 304 10.52 -10.89 -1.50
CA ILE A 304 10.56 -9.73 -0.62
C ILE A 304 11.95 -9.08 -0.65
N ASN A 305 13.02 -9.89 -0.66
CA ASN A 305 14.38 -9.40 -0.72
C ASN A 305 14.76 -8.94 -2.14
N ARG A 306 14.29 -7.74 -2.50
CA ARG A 306 14.49 -7.09 -3.80
C ARG A 306 15.02 -5.66 -3.65
N PHE A 307 15.36 -5.06 -4.78
CA PHE A 307 15.74 -3.65 -4.91
C PHE A 307 14.79 -2.75 -4.11
N LYS A 308 15.35 -1.89 -3.25
CA LYS A 308 14.62 -0.92 -2.45
C LYS A 308 13.39 -1.49 -1.74
N CYS A 309 13.46 -2.74 -1.27
CA CYS A 309 12.38 -3.32 -0.48
C CYS A 309 12.08 -2.46 0.76
N LEU A 310 10.90 -2.66 1.35
CA LEU A 310 10.44 -1.86 2.49
C LEU A 310 11.50 -1.71 3.60
N ALA A 311 12.21 -2.79 3.95
CA ALA A 311 13.24 -2.75 4.97
C ALA A 311 14.39 -1.79 4.62
N ILE A 312 14.86 -1.78 3.37
CA ILE A 312 15.91 -0.86 2.91
C ILE A 312 15.44 0.58 3.02
N ARG A 313 14.24 0.88 2.51
CA ARG A 313 13.71 2.24 2.54
C ARG A 313 13.50 2.77 3.96
N GLN A 314 13.03 1.93 4.87
CA GLN A 314 12.91 2.28 6.29
C GLN A 314 14.28 2.61 6.91
N ASN A 315 15.31 1.79 6.66
CA ASN A 315 16.65 2.08 7.18
C ASN A 315 17.29 3.34 6.55
N VAL A 316 17.06 3.56 5.24
CA VAL A 316 17.51 4.79 4.55
C VAL A 316 16.85 6.02 5.18
N ALA A 317 15.53 5.97 5.38
CA ALA A 317 14.80 7.06 6.02
C ALA A 317 15.23 7.28 7.48
N ASP A 318 15.47 6.20 8.25
CA ASP A 318 15.94 6.28 9.63
C ASP A 318 17.30 6.97 9.72
N LYS A 319 18.24 6.66 8.82
CA LYS A 319 19.60 7.19 8.85
C LYS A 319 19.70 8.59 8.24
N TYR A 320 19.13 8.79 7.06
CA TYR A 320 19.33 10.02 6.27
C TYR A 320 18.16 11.01 6.38
N GLY A 321 16.96 10.54 6.73
CA GLY A 321 15.78 11.42 6.88
C GLY A 321 15.91 12.40 8.06
N LYS A 322 16.79 12.12 9.03
CA LYS A 322 17.07 12.97 10.19
C LYS A 322 18.55 13.40 10.29
N ALA A 323 19.34 13.17 9.25
CA ALA A 323 20.76 13.48 9.30
C ALA A 323 21.01 14.99 9.26
N ASP A 324 21.81 15.48 10.19
CA ASP A 324 22.26 16.87 10.19
C ASP A 324 23.07 17.16 8.91
N GLY A 325 22.71 18.23 8.20
CA GLY A 325 23.40 18.67 6.99
C GLY A 325 22.79 18.24 5.65
N ILE A 326 21.73 17.41 5.65
CA ILE A 326 20.96 17.14 4.43
C ILE A 326 19.82 18.14 4.33
N THR A 327 19.86 18.99 3.30
CA THR A 327 18.73 19.88 2.96
C THR A 327 18.05 19.34 1.73
N PHE A 328 16.84 18.80 1.91
CA PHE A 328 16.03 18.29 0.80
C PHE A 328 15.50 19.44 -0.06
N LYS A 329 15.73 19.38 -1.38
CA LYS A 329 15.36 20.47 -2.31
C LYS A 329 14.27 20.09 -3.30
N ARG A 330 14.25 18.86 -3.77
CA ARG A 330 13.38 18.38 -4.84
C ARG A 330 12.69 17.08 -4.44
N ASP A 331 13.39 15.96 -4.54
CA ASP A 331 12.85 14.62 -4.29
C ASP A 331 13.59 14.03 -3.10
N ILE A 332 12.89 14.02 -1.96
CA ILE A 332 13.41 13.58 -0.66
C ILE A 332 13.96 12.15 -0.78
N TRP A 333 13.28 11.25 -1.47
CA TRP A 333 13.71 9.86 -1.59
C TRP A 333 14.94 9.72 -2.47
N THR A 334 14.95 10.38 -3.63
CA THR A 334 16.12 10.38 -4.53
C THR A 334 17.35 10.94 -3.81
N GLU A 335 17.20 12.08 -3.12
CA GLU A 335 18.28 12.73 -2.38
C GLU A 335 18.77 11.87 -1.19
N MET A 336 17.88 11.18 -0.46
CA MET A 336 18.27 10.23 0.59
C MET A 336 19.06 9.04 0.04
N PHE A 337 18.66 8.49 -1.11
CA PHE A 337 19.39 7.38 -1.75
C PHE A 337 20.73 7.81 -2.35
N GLU A 338 20.82 9.03 -2.88
CA GLU A 338 22.09 9.62 -3.34
C GLU A 338 23.06 9.85 -2.19
N ALA A 339 22.58 10.39 -1.05
CA ALA A 339 23.38 10.52 0.16
C ALA A 339 23.88 9.15 0.66
N ALA A 340 22.99 8.15 0.65
CA ALA A 340 23.33 6.78 1.02
C ALA A 340 24.37 6.14 0.09
N LYS A 341 24.33 6.46 -1.21
CA LYS A 341 25.33 6.03 -2.18
C LYS A 341 26.66 6.77 -2.01
N ALA A 342 26.63 8.04 -1.64
CA ALA A 342 27.84 8.85 -1.44
C ALA A 342 28.64 8.44 -0.19
N GLU A 343 27.98 7.96 0.86
CA GLU A 343 28.63 7.44 2.08
C GLU A 343 29.23 6.03 1.90
N LYS A 344 28.89 5.36 0.79
CA LYS A 344 29.40 4.02 0.48
C LYS A 344 30.93 4.05 0.41
N GLN A 345 31.57 3.13 1.14
CA GLN A 345 33.03 2.96 1.10
C GLN A 345 33.47 2.24 -0.18
N ASN A 346 34.69 2.51 -0.65
CA ASN A 346 35.23 1.96 -1.92
C ASN A 346 35.28 0.43 -1.98
N ASP A 347 35.30 -0.25 -0.83
CA ASP A 347 35.35 -1.70 -0.68
C ASP A 347 33.95 -2.36 -0.56
N GLN A 348 32.88 -1.57 -0.53
CA GLN A 348 31.51 -2.08 -0.43
C GLN A 348 30.92 -2.41 -1.81
N SER A 349 29.99 -3.37 -1.84
CA SER A 349 29.30 -3.79 -3.07
C SER A 349 28.36 -2.70 -3.62
N GLU A 350 28.15 -2.65 -4.94
CA GLU A 350 27.11 -1.83 -5.59
C GLU A 350 25.68 -2.20 -5.16
N LEU A 351 25.51 -3.33 -4.47
CA LEU A 351 24.27 -3.71 -3.81
C LEU A 351 23.91 -2.79 -2.63
N VAL A 352 24.83 -1.94 -2.17
CA VAL A 352 24.62 -0.96 -1.10
C VAL A 352 24.31 0.40 -1.72
N PRO A 353 23.23 1.10 -1.30
CA PRO A 353 22.27 0.75 -0.24
C PRO A 353 21.06 -0.07 -0.73
N PHE A 354 20.97 -0.37 -2.02
CA PHE A 354 19.69 -0.71 -2.66
C PHE A 354 19.15 -2.11 -2.38
N TRP A 355 20.01 -3.11 -2.20
CA TRP A 355 19.62 -4.48 -1.80
C TRP A 355 20.02 -4.79 -0.35
N CYS A 356 20.95 -4.02 0.21
CA CYS A 356 21.45 -4.22 1.56
C CYS A 356 21.97 -2.90 2.13
N PHE A 357 21.72 -2.65 3.42
CA PHE A 357 21.99 -1.35 4.05
C PHE A 357 23.19 -1.37 5.02
N GLY A 358 23.80 -2.52 5.28
CA GLY A 358 24.95 -2.68 6.16
C GLY A 358 24.67 -3.40 7.48
N LYS A 359 25.69 -3.45 8.35
CA LYS A 359 25.66 -4.22 9.61
C LYS A 359 24.68 -3.64 10.65
N ASN A 360 24.52 -2.32 10.69
CA ASN A 360 23.76 -1.61 11.72
C ASN A 360 22.32 -1.29 11.30
N GLN A 361 21.69 -2.16 10.50
CA GLN A 361 20.28 -1.99 10.12
C GLN A 361 19.34 -2.27 11.31
N SER A 362 18.51 -1.28 11.65
CA SER A 362 17.45 -1.36 12.66
C SER A 362 16.33 -2.27 12.17
N VAL A 363 15.95 -2.09 10.90
CA VAL A 363 14.85 -2.82 10.26
C VAL A 363 15.40 -3.95 9.39
N LYS A 364 14.78 -5.13 9.44
CA LYS A 364 15.19 -6.32 8.69
C LYS A 364 13.98 -6.97 8.03
N ILE A 365 14.26 -7.80 7.02
CA ILE A 365 13.27 -8.76 6.52
C ILE A 365 13.17 -9.88 7.56
N GLU A 366 11.95 -10.16 7.99
CA GLU A 366 11.66 -11.11 9.07
C GLU A 366 11.13 -12.41 8.47
N ARG A 367 11.77 -13.53 8.83
CA ARG A 367 11.31 -14.87 8.51
C ARG A 367 10.63 -15.46 9.74
N LEU A 368 9.34 -15.75 9.62
CA LEU A 368 8.57 -16.47 10.63
C LEU A 368 8.37 -17.92 10.21
N VAL A 369 8.75 -18.84 11.08
CA VAL A 369 8.53 -20.28 10.91
C VAL A 369 7.87 -20.79 12.19
N PRO A 370 6.59 -21.20 12.16
CA PRO A 370 5.94 -21.79 13.33
C PRO A 370 6.64 -23.10 13.71
N MET A 371 7.21 -23.13 14.91
CA MET A 371 7.80 -24.36 15.47
C MET A 371 6.81 -24.97 16.44
N TYR A 372 6.24 -26.11 16.06
CA TYR A 372 5.32 -26.85 16.91
C TYR A 372 6.09 -27.82 17.81
N PRO A 373 5.79 -27.88 19.13
CA PRO A 373 6.42 -28.82 20.03
C PRO A 373 6.30 -30.26 19.52
N MET A 374 7.39 -31.03 19.61
CA MET A 374 7.47 -32.42 19.13
C MET A 374 7.28 -32.61 17.62
N SER A 375 7.31 -31.55 16.81
CA SER A 375 7.32 -31.67 15.34
C SER A 375 8.71 -31.99 14.81
N LYS A 376 8.77 -32.70 13.68
CA LYS A 376 10.00 -32.89 12.89
C LYS A 376 10.47 -31.60 12.22
N ASP A 377 9.63 -30.56 12.21
CA ASP A 377 9.90 -29.29 11.52
C ASP A 377 11.12 -28.56 12.08
N GLU A 378 11.41 -28.68 13.37
CA GLU A 378 12.59 -28.06 14.00
C GLU A 378 13.89 -28.63 13.40
N VAL A 379 14.02 -29.96 13.38
CA VAL A 379 15.18 -30.66 12.79
C VAL A 379 15.27 -30.40 11.29
N ASN A 380 14.14 -30.40 10.59
CA ASN A 380 14.09 -30.12 9.16
C ASN A 380 14.55 -28.69 8.86
N TYR A 381 14.12 -27.71 9.65
CA TYR A 381 14.52 -26.32 9.47
C TYR A 381 16.03 -26.12 9.68
N GLU A 382 16.60 -26.68 10.76
CA GLU A 382 18.05 -26.60 10.98
C GLU A 382 18.85 -27.17 9.81
N ARG A 383 18.42 -28.33 9.29
CA ARG A 383 19.03 -28.96 8.12
C ARG A 383 18.88 -28.06 6.89
N LEU A 384 17.68 -27.52 6.65
CA LEU A 384 17.37 -26.66 5.52
C LEU A 384 18.27 -25.41 5.50
N ILE A 385 18.46 -24.75 6.66
CA ILE A 385 19.33 -23.56 6.78
C ILE A 385 20.80 -23.90 6.56
N LYS A 386 21.27 -25.05 7.07
CA LYS A 386 22.64 -25.52 6.82
C LYS A 386 22.88 -25.74 5.32
N ILE A 387 21.97 -26.45 4.64
CA ILE A 387 22.10 -26.70 3.20
C ILE A 387 22.00 -25.40 2.41
N LEU A 388 21.07 -24.50 2.76
CA LEU A 388 20.96 -23.18 2.12
C LEU A 388 22.27 -22.39 2.21
N SER A 389 22.95 -22.43 3.35
CA SER A 389 24.25 -21.75 3.50
C SER A 389 25.33 -22.30 2.58
N LEU A 390 25.31 -23.61 2.30
CA LEU A 390 26.23 -24.26 1.38
C LEU A 390 25.85 -24.01 -0.07
N TYR A 391 24.56 -24.01 -0.39
CA TYR A 391 24.05 -23.66 -1.71
C TYR A 391 24.50 -22.26 -2.12
N ARG A 392 24.47 -21.31 -1.18
CA ARG A 392 24.99 -19.95 -1.43
C ARG A 392 26.49 -19.89 -1.74
N LEU A 393 27.27 -20.86 -1.26
CA LEU A 393 28.70 -20.95 -1.57
C LEU A 393 28.96 -21.53 -2.96
N THR A 394 28.07 -22.39 -3.46
CA THR A 394 28.20 -23.03 -4.77
C THR A 394 27.51 -22.25 -5.89
N LEU A 395 26.82 -21.14 -5.58
CA LEU A 395 26.22 -20.22 -6.55
C LEU A 395 27.24 -19.79 -7.62
N GLY A 396 26.85 -19.93 -8.89
CA GLY A 396 27.69 -19.61 -10.05
C GLY A 396 28.51 -20.79 -10.61
N GLN A 397 28.53 -21.95 -9.95
CA GLN A 397 29.15 -23.17 -10.48
C GLN A 397 28.22 -23.91 -11.47
N ALA A 398 28.78 -24.58 -12.47
CA ALA A 398 27.99 -25.26 -13.52
C ALA A 398 27.27 -26.54 -13.03
N ARG A 399 27.80 -27.22 -12.00
CA ARG A 399 27.22 -28.44 -11.41
C ARG A 399 27.12 -28.31 -9.90
N GLN A 400 26.21 -27.45 -9.44
CA GLN A 400 26.08 -27.08 -8.03
C GLN A 400 25.71 -28.27 -7.13
N GLU A 401 24.81 -29.14 -7.61
CA GLU A 401 24.35 -30.32 -6.87
C GLU A 401 25.48 -31.34 -6.66
N GLU A 402 26.23 -31.68 -7.71
CA GLU A 402 27.40 -32.59 -7.61
C GLU A 402 28.47 -32.04 -6.66
N LEU A 403 28.72 -30.72 -6.70
CA LEU A 403 29.67 -30.07 -5.79
C LEU A 403 29.19 -30.12 -4.34
N LEU A 404 27.89 -29.89 -4.10
CA LEU A 404 27.30 -30.01 -2.76
C LEU A 404 27.37 -31.44 -2.25
N GLU A 405 27.04 -32.43 -3.07
CA GLU A 405 27.16 -33.85 -2.70
C GLU A 405 28.60 -34.22 -2.34
N TYR A 406 29.57 -33.77 -3.14
CA TYR A 406 30.99 -33.95 -2.83
C TYR A 406 31.39 -33.29 -1.51
N LEU A 407 30.98 -32.03 -1.30
CA LEU A 407 31.25 -31.29 -0.06
C LEU A 407 30.64 -31.98 1.17
N PHE A 408 29.41 -32.50 1.07
CA PHE A 408 28.77 -33.25 2.15
C PHE A 408 29.45 -34.58 2.45
N LYS A 409 30.02 -35.23 1.44
CA LYS A 409 30.69 -36.52 1.58
C LYS A 409 32.08 -36.39 2.18
N GLU A 410 32.84 -35.37 1.78
CA GLU A 410 34.25 -35.19 2.15
C GLU A 410 34.45 -34.31 3.40
N PHE A 411 33.57 -33.33 3.65
CA PHE A 411 33.73 -32.39 4.76
C PHE A 411 32.68 -32.63 5.86
N LYS A 412 33.10 -33.25 6.97
CA LYS A 412 32.27 -33.37 8.20
C LYS A 412 32.13 -32.04 8.96
N ASP A 413 33.14 -31.17 8.86
CA ASP A 413 33.13 -29.84 9.45
C ASP A 413 33.19 -28.78 8.33
N THR A 414 32.07 -28.10 8.13
CA THR A 414 31.88 -27.12 7.06
C THR A 414 32.39 -25.72 7.43
N SER A 415 32.91 -25.52 8.65
CA SER A 415 33.39 -24.22 9.13
C SER A 415 34.62 -23.71 8.35
N GLY A 416 35.51 -24.62 7.93
CA GLY A 416 36.72 -24.31 7.16
C GLY A 416 36.48 -23.99 5.68
N LEU A 417 35.33 -24.41 5.13
CA LEU A 417 35.00 -24.22 3.71
C LEU A 417 34.92 -22.74 3.32
N LYS A 418 34.52 -21.85 4.25
CA LYS A 418 34.45 -20.40 3.99
C LYS A 418 35.76 -19.78 3.50
N LYS A 419 36.92 -20.39 3.79
CA LYS A 419 38.23 -19.90 3.34
C LYS A 419 38.54 -20.27 1.88
N LEU A 420 37.84 -21.25 1.32
CA LEU A 420 38.09 -21.79 -0.03
C LEU A 420 37.23 -21.11 -1.10
N PHE A 421 36.24 -20.31 -0.72
CA PHE A 421 35.32 -19.65 -1.63
C PHE A 421 35.59 -18.15 -1.72
N ILE A 422 35.26 -17.58 -2.89
CA ILE A 422 35.28 -16.14 -3.11
C ILE A 422 34.13 -15.54 -2.28
N ASP A 423 34.47 -14.61 -1.38
CA ASP A 423 33.48 -13.88 -0.59
C ASP A 423 32.79 -12.83 -1.47
N LEU A 424 31.61 -13.18 -2.00
CA LEU A 424 30.74 -12.28 -2.75
C LEU A 424 29.72 -11.57 -1.85
N SER A 425 29.84 -11.70 -0.52
CA SER A 425 28.91 -11.03 0.39
C SER A 425 29.06 -9.52 0.28
N PRO A 426 27.95 -8.77 0.33
CA PRO A 426 28.01 -7.30 0.25
C PRO A 426 28.73 -6.68 1.46
N PHE A 427 28.90 -7.44 2.55
CA PHE A 427 29.61 -7.02 3.75
C PHE A 427 30.31 -8.21 4.43
N SER A 428 31.61 -8.08 4.69
CA SER A 428 32.35 -9.07 5.48
C SER A 428 32.10 -8.88 6.98
N LYS A 429 31.63 -9.92 7.68
CA LYS A 429 31.38 -9.85 9.13
C LYS A 429 32.66 -9.75 9.97
N GLY A 430 33.86 -9.92 9.40
CA GLY A 430 35.08 -10.20 10.16
C GLY A 430 36.26 -9.22 10.08
N LYS A 431 36.10 -7.99 9.59
CA LYS A 431 37.12 -6.95 9.81
C LYS A 431 36.62 -5.96 10.86
N GLU A 432 36.80 -6.34 12.12
CA GLU A 432 36.93 -5.36 13.19
C GLU A 432 38.28 -4.67 12.99
N GLY A 433 38.25 -3.35 12.84
CA GLY A 433 39.36 -2.46 13.11
C GLY A 433 39.03 -1.70 14.38
#